data_AF-A0A7W0S4B0-F1
#
_entry.id   AF-A0A7W0S4B0-F1
#
_cell.length_a   1.000
_cell.length_b   1.000
_cell.length_c   1.000
_cell.angle_alpha   90.00
_cell.angle_beta   90.00
_cell.angle_gamma   90.00
#
_symmetry.space_group_name_H-M   'P 1'
#
loop_
_entity.id
_entity.type
_entity.pdbx_description
1 polymer ?
#
loop_
_entity_poly.entity_id
_entity_poly.type
_entity_poly.pdbx_seq_one_letter_code
_entity_poly.pdbx_strand_id
1 'polypeptide(L)' 'MLAKVFSCAVIGLDGVLIEVEVDVGTGQPGMVVVGLPDAAVQESKERVRAAIRNSGGRIPHGKVTIN' A
#
# COMPACT_ATOMS: atom_id res chain seq x y z
N MET A 1 -9.29 2.68 10.03
CA MET A 1 -7.99 3.25 9.63
C MET A 1 -6.91 2.53 10.43
N LEU A 2 -5.94 1.87 9.78
CA LEU A 2 -4.88 1.14 10.46
C LEU A 2 -3.61 2.00 10.65
N ALA A 3 -3.20 2.74 9.62
CA ALA A 3 -1.96 3.54 9.66
C ALA A 3 -2.00 4.69 8.65
N LYS A 4 -1.20 5.73 8.92
CA LYS A 4 -0.88 6.83 8.01
C LYS A 4 0.63 7.03 8.00
N VAL A 5 1.22 7.26 6.82
CA VAL A 5 2.66 7.50 6.66
C VAL A 5 2.91 8.56 5.61
N PHE A 6 3.95 9.37 5.81
CA PHE A 6 4.42 10.28 4.77
C PHE A 6 5.29 9.53 3.76
N SER A 7 5.13 9.87 2.49
CA SER A 7 5.90 9.34 1.36
C SER A 7 6.16 10.44 0.33
N CYS A 8 6.81 10.10 -0.78
CA CYS A 8 7.10 11.02 -1.87
C CYS A 8 6.59 10.45 -3.20
N ALA A 9 5.85 11.26 -3.94
CA ALA A 9 5.49 10.98 -5.33
C ALA A 9 6.32 11.86 -6.26
N VAL A 10 6.71 11.31 -7.42
CA VAL A 10 7.37 12.10 -8.47
C VAL A 10 6.29 12.63 -9.41
N ILE A 11 6.17 13.96 -9.49
CA ILE A 11 5.27 14.65 -10.42
C ILE A 11 6.13 15.48 -11.37
N GLY A 12 6.32 14.98 -12.60
CA GLY A 12 7.26 15.59 -13.55
C GLY A 12 8.70 15.41 -13.07
N LEU A 13 9.36 16.52 -12.69
CA LEU A 13 10.73 16.52 -12.13
C LEU A 13 10.75 16.79 -10.61
N ASP A 14 9.59 17.04 -10.00
CA ASP A 14 9.48 17.43 -8.61
C ASP A 14 9.08 16.24 -7.73
N GLY A 15 9.70 16.16 -6.55
CA GLY A 15 9.27 15.27 -5.48
C GLY A 15 8.22 15.96 -4.61
N VAL A 16 7.02 15.42 -4.59
CA VAL A 16 5.89 15.95 -3.83
C VAL A 16 5.65 15.08 -2.61
N LEU A 17 5.61 15.71 -1.44
CA LEU A 17 5.24 15.05 -0.20
C LEU A 17 3.79 14.59 -0.29
N ILE A 18 3.56 13.30 -0.07
CA ILE A 18 2.22 12.71 -0.03
C ILE A 18 1.99 12.00 1.30
N GLU A 19 0.73 11.84 1.67
CA GLU A 19 0.31 10.96 2.76
C GLU A 19 -0.27 9.69 2.15
N VAL A 20 0.17 8.53 2.65
CA VAL A 20 -0.39 7.23 2.29
C VAL A 20 -1.16 6.70 3.47
N GLU A 21 -2.40 6.30 3.22
CA GLU A 21 -3.31 5.76 4.22
C GLU A 21 -3.49 4.25 4.00
N VAL A 22 -3.51 3.51 5.11
CA VAL A 22 -3.79 2.08 5.08
C VAL A 22 -4.96 1.79 6.02
N ASP A 23 -5.95 1.07 5.49
CA ASP A 23 -7.07 0.57 6.25
C ASP A 23 -7.15 -0.95 6.17
N VAL A 24 -7.52 -1.59 7.29
CA VAL A 24 -7.80 -3.03 7.34
C VAL A 24 -9.24 -3.20 7.78
N GLY A 25 -10.07 -3.60 6.83
CA GLY A 25 -11.49 -3.82 7.02
C GLY A 25 -11.86 -5.31 7.04
N THR A 26 -13.12 -5.56 7.39
CA THR A 26 -13.74 -6.88 7.30
C THR A 26 -14.05 -7.23 5.84
N GLY A 27 -13.83 -8.48 5.44
CA GLY A 27 -14.13 -8.95 4.08
C GLY A 27 -13.15 -10.01 3.59
N GLN A 28 -13.22 -10.31 2.29
CA GLN A 28 -12.32 -11.29 1.67
C GLN A 28 -10.86 -10.81 1.78
N PRO A 29 -9.94 -11.68 2.26
CA PRO A 29 -8.54 -11.32 2.38
C PRO A 29 -7.95 -10.88 1.03
N GLY A 30 -7.32 -9.71 1.02
CA GLY A 30 -6.75 -9.15 -0.20
C GLY A 30 -6.18 -7.76 0.03
N MET A 31 -5.30 -7.32 -0.86
CA MET A 31 -4.70 -5.99 -0.82
C MET A 31 -5.08 -5.24 -2.09
N VAL A 32 -5.64 -4.04 -1.93
CA VAL A 32 -6.06 -3.18 -3.04
C VAL A 32 -5.48 -1.79 -2.87
N VAL A 33 -4.94 -1.24 -3.96
CA VAL A 33 -4.52 0.16 -4.04
C VAL A 33 -5.59 0.92 -4.82
N VAL A 34 -6.08 2.02 -4.26
CA VAL A 34 -7.11 2.90 -4.85
C VAL A 34 -6.53 4.30 -5.08
N GLY A 35 -7.31 5.22 -5.66
CA GLY A 35 -6.83 6.59 -5.93
C GLY A 35 -6.13 6.77 -7.29
N LEU A 36 -6.49 5.96 -8.29
CA LEU A 36 -5.91 5.98 -9.65
C LEU A 36 -4.37 5.74 -9.67
N PRO A 37 -3.87 4.67 -9.01
CA PRO A 37 -2.44 4.36 -9.02
C PRO A 37 -1.99 3.91 -10.41
N ASP A 38 -0.72 4.15 -10.72
CA ASP A 38 -0.09 3.62 -11.93
C ASP A 38 0.16 2.10 -11.84
N ALA A 39 0.63 1.52 -12.95
CA ALA A 39 0.91 0.09 -13.04
C ALA A 39 2.04 -0.34 -12.09
N ALA A 40 3.08 0.47 -11.93
CA ALA A 40 4.23 0.16 -11.10
C ALA A 40 3.85 0.08 -9.61
N VAL A 41 2.99 0.98 -9.14
CA VAL A 41 2.38 0.98 -7.81
C VAL A 41 1.48 -0.23 -7.65
N GLN A 42 0.64 -0.56 -8.64
CA GLN A 42 -0.20 -1.76 -8.60
C GLN A 42 0.60 -3.07 -8.52
N GLU A 43 1.72 -3.17 -9.23
CA GLU A 43 2.61 -4.35 -9.20
C GLU A 43 3.44 -4.43 -7.92
N SER A 44 3.72 -3.29 -7.28
CA SER A 44 4.48 -3.23 -6.03
C SER A 44 3.86 -4.07 -4.91
N LYS A 45 2.54 -4.29 -4.95
CA LYS A 45 1.80 -5.04 -3.93
C LYS A 45 2.34 -6.45 -3.70
N GLU A 46 2.72 -7.16 -4.77
CA GLU A 46 3.28 -8.50 -4.66
C GLU A 46 4.70 -8.49 -4.09
N ARG A 47 5.50 -7.47 -4.45
CA ARG A 47 6.85 -7.26 -3.88
C ARG A 47 6.77 -6.97 -2.38
N VAL A 48 5.88 -6.07 -1.96
CA VAL A 48 5.64 -5.75 -0.55
C VAL A 48 5.17 -7.00 0.20
N ARG A 49 4.25 -7.78 -0.38
CA ARG A 49 3.76 -9.01 0.23
C ARG A 49 4.87 -10.03 0.44
N ALA A 50 5.76 -10.20 -0.54
CA ALA A 50 6.92 -11.07 -0.42
C ALA A 50 7.90 -10.56 0.65
N ALA A 51 8.18 -9.25 0.67
CA ALA A 51 9.05 -8.64 1.66
C ALA A 51 8.54 -8.85 3.10
N ILE A 52 7.25 -8.62 3.36
CA ILE A 52 6.64 -8.83 4.68
C ILE A 52 6.79 -10.29 5.13
N ARG A 53 6.54 -11.26 4.24
CA ARG A 53 6.71 -12.68 4.57
C ARG A 53 8.16 -13.01 4.89
N ASN A 54 9.09 -12.54 4.07
CA ASN A 54 10.52 -12.83 4.20
C ASN A 54 11.16 -12.15 5.41
N SER A 55 10.59 -11.04 5.90
CA SER A 55 11.04 -10.34 7.10
C SER A 55 10.43 -10.90 8.39
N GLY A 56 9.71 -12.03 8.34
CA GLY A 56 9.01 -12.62 9.49
C GLY A 56 7.75 -11.85 9.92
N GLY A 57 7.31 -10.89 9.11
CA GLY A 57 6.10 -10.12 9.34
C GLY A 57 4.83 -10.94 9.06
N ARG A 58 3.72 -10.52 9.67
CA ARG A 58 2.40 -11.13 9.45
C ARG A 58 1.53 -10.16 8.67
N ILE A 59 0.93 -10.66 7.59
CA ILE A 59 -0.05 -9.90 6.82
C ILE A 59 -1.38 -9.96 7.58
N PRO A 60 -2.07 -8.82 7.80
CA PRO A 60 -3.35 -8.79 8.48
C PRO A 60 -4.38 -9.71 7.82
N HIS A 61 -5.21 -10.36 8.63
CA HIS A 61 -6.35 -11.14 8.15
C HIS A 61 -7.51 -10.17 7.85
N GLY A 62 -7.74 -9.87 6.58
CA GLY A 62 -8.82 -8.97 6.16
C GLY A 62 -8.54 -8.31 4.81
N LYS A 63 -9.43 -7.40 4.40
CA LYS A 63 -9.23 -6.58 3.20
C LYS A 63 -8.38 -5.36 3.57
N VAL A 64 -7.18 -5.31 3.01
CA VAL A 64 -6.25 -4.17 3.14
C VAL A 64 -6.50 -3.21 1.98
N THR A 65 -6.86 -1.97 2.30
CA THR A 65 -7.04 -0.89 1.31
C THR A 65 -5.97 0.16 1.53
N ILE A 66 -5.28 0.54 0.44
CA ILE A 66 -4.18 1.51 0.43
C ILE A 66 -4.60 2.66 -0.48
N ASN A 67 -4.50 3.90 0.01
CA ASN A 67 -4.76 5.12 -0.74
C ASN A 67 -3.54 6.03 -0.61
#